data_AF-A0A392M9E2-F1
#
_entry.id   AF-A0A392M9E2-F1
#
_cell.length_a   1.000
_cell.length_b   1.000
_cell.length_c   1.000
_cell.angle_alpha   90.00
_cell.angle_beta   90.00
_cell.angle_gamma   90.00
#
_symmetry.space_group_name_H-M   'P 1'
#
loop_
_entity.id
_entity.type
_entity.pdbx_description
1 polymer ?
#
loop_
_entity_poly.entity_id
_entity_poly.type
_entity_poly.pdbx_seq_one_letter_code
_entity_poly.pdbx_strand_id
1 'polypeptide(L)'
;MCNPSDYAVGAVLGQHQTKLFHVIYYASKVTTKEKKINAEFPDEQLLAISEIPGFGDMANFKAGGVIPKDYSWQQKKKFFRDSNHYFWDEPYLFKVGQDGLIRRCVADDEILSIMWHCHNSPCGGNHSGARTAAKVLQSGFFWPTLFQDCVEFVKACDSCQRTGSISKRDEMPLQGMIEVEPFDYWGIDFMGPFPSSHSNLHILVCVDYVTK
;
A
#
# COMPACT_ATOMS: atom_id res chain seq x y z
N MET A 1 36.53 7.90 -17.60
CA MET A 1 35.59 8.94 -18.11
C MET A 1 34.19 8.44 -17.78
N CYS A 2 33.36 9.01 -16.90
CA CYS A 2 33.28 10.34 -16.31
C CYS A 2 32.89 10.30 -14.81
N ASN A 3 33.37 11.35 -14.13
CA ASN A 3 33.26 11.87 -12.76
C ASN A 3 32.17 11.43 -11.74
N PRO A 4 32.54 11.38 -10.44
CA PRO A 4 31.65 11.50 -9.29
C PRO A 4 31.45 12.98 -8.92
N SER A 5 30.22 13.41 -8.62
CA SER A 5 29.94 14.73 -8.05
C SER A 5 29.14 14.60 -6.76
N ASP A 6 29.86 14.77 -5.65
CA ASP A 6 29.52 15.41 -4.39
C ASP A 6 28.07 15.85 -4.17
N TYR A 7 27.45 15.32 -3.11
CA TYR A 7 26.56 16.11 -2.24
C TYR A 7 26.95 15.88 -0.78
N ALA A 8 27.35 16.98 -0.14
CA ALA A 8 27.82 17.05 1.23
C ALA A 8 26.69 16.80 2.24
N VAL A 9 27.00 16.03 3.28
CA VAL A 9 26.18 15.89 4.49
C VAL A 9 26.45 17.12 5.36
N GLY A 10 25.53 18.09 5.36
CA GLY A 10 25.54 19.20 6.28
C GLY A 10 24.92 18.81 7.62
N ALA A 11 25.73 18.80 8.69
CA ALA A 11 25.22 18.80 10.06
C ALA A 11 24.91 20.24 10.49
N VAL A 12 23.78 20.47 11.16
CA VAL A 12 23.53 21.72 11.90
C VAL A 12 22.95 21.39 13.27
N LEU A 13 23.72 21.70 14.31
CA LEU A 13 23.27 21.87 15.69
C LEU A 13 22.75 23.32 15.85
N GLY A 14 21.62 23.53 16.53
CA GLY A 14 21.10 24.89 16.77
C GLY A 14 19.94 24.99 17.77
N GLN A 15 20.30 25.12 19.05
CA GLN A 15 19.65 25.79 20.20
C GLN A 15 18.12 25.91 20.37
N HIS A 16 17.70 25.49 21.57
CA HIS A 16 16.43 25.75 22.24
C HIS A 16 16.41 27.13 22.92
N GLN A 17 15.49 28.02 22.52
CA GLN A 17 14.97 29.20 23.28
C GLN A 17 14.00 29.95 22.33
N THR A 18 12.68 29.97 22.50
CA THR A 18 11.93 30.64 23.57
C THR A 18 10.43 30.34 23.43
N LYS A 19 9.76 30.21 24.58
CA LYS A 19 8.31 30.01 24.74
C LYS A 19 7.53 31.26 24.33
N LEU A 20 6.52 31.12 23.46
CA LEU A 20 5.21 31.76 23.65
C LEU A 20 4.16 31.15 22.73
N PHE A 21 3.06 30.71 23.35
CA PHE A 21 1.94 30.00 22.77
C PHE A 21 1.04 30.93 21.95
N HIS A 22 0.62 30.50 20.75
CA HIS A 22 -0.66 30.91 20.18
C HIS A 22 -1.61 29.70 20.10
N VAL A 23 -2.44 29.61 21.12
CA VAL A 23 -3.59 28.72 21.23
C VAL A 23 -4.62 29.16 20.19
N ILE A 24 -5.04 28.27 19.28
CA ILE A 24 -6.25 28.49 18.46
C ILE A 24 -7.25 27.37 18.72
N TYR A 25 -8.19 27.65 19.62
CA TYR A 25 -9.44 26.92 19.75
C TYR A 25 -10.35 27.26 18.57
N TYR A 26 -10.92 26.24 17.92
CA TYR A 26 -12.04 26.42 16.98
C TYR A 26 -13.36 26.10 17.69
N ALA A 27 -14.13 27.13 18.02
CA ALA A 27 -15.56 26.99 18.20
C ALA A 27 -16.31 28.28 17.82
N SER A 28 -17.35 28.06 17.01
CA SER A 28 -18.56 28.85 16.81
C SER A 28 -18.45 30.23 16.15
N LYS A 29 -19.29 30.37 15.12
CA LYS A 29 -19.63 31.60 14.42
C LYS A 29 -20.13 32.70 15.40
N VAL A 30 -19.88 33.94 14.98
CA VAL A 30 -20.59 35.21 15.28
C VAL A 30 -20.00 36.12 16.39
N THR A 31 -19.04 36.98 15.98
CA THR A 31 -18.91 38.46 16.16
C THR A 31 -19.68 39.17 17.31
N THR A 32 -19.18 40.09 18.14
CA THR A 32 -18.42 41.37 17.97
C THR A 32 -18.07 41.86 19.40
N LYS A 33 -16.93 42.48 19.74
CA LYS A 33 -16.51 43.87 19.45
C LYS A 33 -15.06 44.07 19.97
N GLU A 34 -14.33 44.90 19.23
CA GLU A 34 -13.04 45.57 19.52
C GLU A 34 -11.72 44.90 19.11
N LYS A 35 -10.86 45.76 18.54
CA LYS A 35 -9.70 45.47 17.70
C LYS A 35 -8.50 45.01 18.53
N LYS A 36 -8.04 43.79 18.26
CA LYS A 36 -6.63 43.43 18.39
C LYS A 36 -5.96 43.59 17.03
N ILE A 37 -4.76 44.13 17.00
CA ILE A 37 -3.93 44.17 15.80
C ILE A 37 -3.59 42.70 15.48
N ASN A 38 -4.32 42.11 14.53
CA ASN A 38 -3.96 40.83 13.96
C ASN A 38 -2.82 41.09 12.97
N ALA A 39 -1.62 40.68 13.32
CA ALA A 39 -0.60 40.39 12.33
C ALA A 39 -0.92 39.01 11.73
N GLU A 40 -2.06 38.91 11.03
CA GLU A 40 -2.36 37.74 10.20
C GLU A 40 -1.63 37.95 8.87
N PHE A 41 -0.57 37.18 8.66
CA PHE A 41 0.03 37.04 7.34
C PHE A 41 -0.96 36.27 6.45
N PRO A 42 -1.21 36.71 5.20
CA PRO A 42 -2.15 36.06 4.29
C PRO A 42 -1.86 34.56 4.04
N ASP A 43 -0.63 34.14 4.36
CA ASP A 43 -0.08 32.83 4.02
C ASP A 43 -0.24 31.79 5.14
N GLU A 44 -0.72 32.15 6.33
CA GLU A 44 -0.98 31.18 7.41
C GLU A 44 -2.16 30.25 7.11
N GLN A 45 -3.08 30.67 6.24
CA GLN A 45 -4.20 29.84 5.79
C GLN A 45 -3.81 28.84 4.69
N LEU A 46 -2.61 28.96 4.12
CA LEU A 46 -2.11 28.11 3.03
C LEU A 46 -1.52 26.78 3.52
N LEU A 47 -1.31 26.63 4.83
CA LEU A 47 -0.76 25.42 5.46
C LEU A 47 -1.81 24.60 6.23
N ALA A 48 -3.08 25.00 6.19
CA ALA A 48 -4.16 24.14 6.64
C ALA A 48 -4.25 22.95 5.67
N ILE A 49 -3.64 21.82 6.04
CA ILE A 49 -3.76 20.56 5.30
C ILE A 49 -5.25 20.18 5.34
N SER A 50 -5.99 20.54 4.29
CA SER A 50 -7.45 20.42 4.25
C SER A 50 -7.92 18.99 4.03
N GLU A 51 -7.03 18.06 3.71
CA GLU A 51 -7.41 16.68 3.42
C GLU A 51 -6.31 15.73 3.88
N ILE A 52 -6.41 15.24 5.12
CA ILE A 52 -5.86 13.91 5.44
C ILE A 52 -7.04 13.03 5.85
N PRO A 53 -7.75 12.43 4.88
CA PRO A 53 -8.74 11.41 5.23
C PRO A 53 -7.99 10.32 6.01
N GLY A 54 -8.43 10.05 7.23
CA GLY A 54 -7.84 9.04 8.12
C GLY A 54 -6.98 9.55 9.28
N PHE A 55 -6.15 10.59 9.10
CA PHE A 55 -5.25 11.09 10.17
C PHE A 55 -5.55 12.52 10.67
N GLY A 56 -6.48 13.25 10.06
CA GLY A 56 -6.76 14.65 10.41
C GLY A 56 -6.99 14.87 11.91
N ASP A 57 -7.80 14.04 12.57
CA ASP A 57 -8.07 14.13 14.01
C ASP A 57 -6.80 13.96 14.86
N MET A 58 -5.93 13.01 14.48
CA MET A 58 -4.68 12.73 15.20
C MET A 58 -3.67 13.85 15.00
N ALA A 59 -3.54 14.35 13.77
CA ALA A 59 -2.70 15.50 13.44
C ALA A 59 -3.15 16.75 14.22
N ASN A 60 -4.44 17.07 14.19
CA ASN A 60 -5.04 18.19 14.92
C ASN A 60 -4.84 18.08 16.44
N PHE A 61 -4.97 16.87 17.00
CA PHE A 61 -4.71 16.64 18.42
C PHE A 61 -3.24 16.81 18.78
N LYS A 62 -2.32 16.32 17.94
CA LYS A 62 -0.88 16.41 18.23
C LYS A 62 -0.29 17.79 17.98
N ALA A 63 -0.76 18.50 16.96
CA ALA A 63 -0.35 19.86 16.66
C ALA A 63 -1.00 20.89 17.61
N GLY A 64 -2.31 20.79 17.84
CA GLY A 64 -3.10 21.82 18.53
C GLY A 64 -3.86 21.38 19.78
N GLY A 65 -3.77 20.11 20.19
CA GLY A 65 -4.52 19.58 21.35
C GLY A 65 -6.03 19.47 21.11
N VAL A 66 -6.50 19.60 19.87
CA VAL A 66 -7.93 19.57 19.53
C VAL A 66 -8.44 18.14 19.58
N ILE A 67 -9.45 17.90 20.42
CA ILE A 67 -10.10 16.58 20.54
C ILE A 67 -11.42 16.60 19.76
N PRO A 68 -11.69 15.60 18.89
CA PRO A 68 -12.95 15.47 18.19
C PRO A 68 -14.15 15.43 19.15
N LYS A 69 -15.16 16.26 18.88
CA LYS A 69 -16.33 16.45 19.78
C LYS A 69 -17.34 15.31 19.67
N ASP A 70 -17.40 14.71 18.50
CA ASP A 70 -18.27 13.60 18.07
C ASP A 70 -17.87 12.25 18.66
N TYR A 71 -16.70 12.13 19.31
CA TYR A 71 -16.27 10.85 19.87
C TYR A 71 -17.03 10.49 21.16
N SER A 72 -17.51 9.25 21.23
CA SER A 72 -17.99 8.61 22.45
C SER A 72 -16.88 8.44 23.49
N TRP A 73 -17.25 8.16 24.74
CA TRP A 73 -16.28 7.94 25.83
C TRP A 73 -15.28 6.81 25.52
N GLN A 74 -15.76 5.70 24.95
CA GLN A 74 -14.91 4.56 24.57
C GLN A 74 -13.93 4.94 23.46
N GLN A 75 -14.39 5.68 22.44
CA GLN A 75 -13.55 6.16 21.35
C GLN A 75 -12.49 7.14 21.86
N LYS A 76 -12.84 8.08 22.75
CA LYS A 76 -11.86 8.99 23.38
C LYS A 76 -10.79 8.23 24.15
N LYS A 77 -11.19 7.26 24.97
CA LYS A 77 -10.24 6.41 25.72
C LYS A 77 -9.27 5.68 24.78
N LYS A 78 -9.78 5.11 23.68
CA LYS A 78 -8.96 4.47 22.64
C LYS A 78 -8.02 5.50 21.98
N PHE A 79 -8.55 6.64 21.57
CA PHE A 79 -7.82 7.70 20.89
C PHE A 79 -6.62 8.18 21.73
N PHE A 80 -6.82 8.47 23.02
CA PHE A 80 -5.72 8.88 23.90
C PHE A 80 -4.63 7.81 24.02
N ARG A 81 -5.02 6.54 24.16
CA ARG A 81 -4.06 5.43 24.21
C ARG A 81 -3.28 5.33 22.90
N ASP A 82 -3.97 5.38 21.77
CA ASP A 82 -3.36 5.25 20.45
C ASP A 82 -2.45 6.44 20.17
N SER A 83 -2.83 7.65 20.61
CA SER A 83 -2.06 8.89 20.45
C SER A 83 -0.65 8.80 21.01
N ASN A 84 -0.38 7.97 22.02
CA ASN A 84 0.97 7.81 22.57
C ASN A 84 1.99 7.29 21.55
N HIS A 85 1.51 6.64 20.48
CA HIS A 85 2.36 6.13 19.40
C HIS A 85 2.55 7.15 18.28
N TYR A 86 1.96 8.34 18.38
CA TYR A 86 2.04 9.37 17.36
C TYR A 86 2.72 10.63 17.89
N PHE A 87 3.43 11.31 17.02
CA PHE A 87 3.96 12.64 17.28
C PHE A 87 3.88 13.50 16.03
N TRP A 88 3.77 14.80 16.24
CA TRP A 88 3.70 15.80 15.17
C TRP A 88 5.07 16.43 15.02
N ASP A 89 5.57 16.46 13.78
CA ASP A 89 6.76 17.19 13.39
C ASP A 89 6.45 17.88 12.06
N GLU A 90 6.22 19.18 12.12
CA GLU A 90 5.58 19.96 11.06
C GLU A 90 6.29 19.76 9.70
N PRO A 91 5.55 19.49 8.60
CA PRO A 91 4.09 19.41 8.45
C PRO A 91 3.51 17.99 8.57
N TYR A 92 4.26 17.02 9.10
CA TYR A 92 3.92 15.61 9.02
C TYR A 92 3.56 14.99 10.37
N LEU A 93 2.63 14.04 10.31
CA LEU A 93 2.34 13.15 11.42
C LEU A 93 3.23 11.91 11.31
N PHE A 94 3.88 11.54 12.41
CA PHE A 94 4.68 10.33 12.49
C PHE A 94 4.09 9.35 13.50
N LYS A 95 4.29 8.06 13.22
CA LYS A 95 3.91 6.94 14.08
C LYS A 95 5.12 6.10 14.44
N VAL A 96 5.25 5.77 15.72
CA VAL A 96 6.21 4.78 16.21
C VAL A 96 5.59 3.39 16.07
N GLY A 97 6.24 2.54 15.27
CA GLY A 97 5.87 1.14 15.12
C GLY A 97 6.18 0.31 16.37
N GLN A 98 5.64 -0.91 16.45
CA GLN A 98 5.96 -1.84 17.54
C GLN A 98 7.43 -2.29 17.52
N ASP A 99 8.06 -2.19 16.36
CA ASP A 99 9.48 -2.39 16.13
C ASP A 99 10.36 -1.19 16.52
N GLY A 100 9.76 -0.13 17.07
CA GLY A 100 10.46 1.10 17.44
C GLY A 100 10.81 2.00 16.25
N LEU A 101 10.49 1.60 15.02
CA LEU A 101 10.76 2.40 13.83
C LEU A 101 9.70 3.48 13.65
N ILE A 102 10.18 4.69 13.42
CA ILE A 102 9.37 5.88 13.14
C ILE A 102 8.95 5.86 11.67
N ARG A 103 7.67 6.08 11.39
CA ARG A 103 7.11 6.10 10.04
C ARG A 103 6.20 7.29 9.83
N ARG A 104 6.35 7.96 8.69
CA ARG A 104 5.47 9.04 8.26
C ARG A 104 4.09 8.47 7.95
N CYS A 105 3.07 9.12 8.50
CA CYS A 105 1.68 8.85 8.15
C CYS A 105 1.40 9.48 6.79
N VAL A 106 0.92 8.67 5.87
CA VAL A 106 0.73 9.04 4.46
C VAL A 106 -0.73 9.45 4.24
N ALA A 107 -0.94 10.48 3.43
CA ALA A 107 -2.27 10.92 2.98
C ALA A 107 -2.71 10.16 1.72
N ASP A 108 -4.01 10.09 1.48
CA ASP A 108 -4.61 9.22 0.45
C ASP A 108 -4.08 9.50 -0.98
N ASP A 109 -3.74 10.74 -1.29
CA ASP A 109 -3.22 11.18 -2.58
C ASP A 109 -1.83 10.61 -2.90
N GLU A 110 -1.00 10.37 -1.87
CA GLU A 110 0.35 9.82 -2.02
C GLU A 110 0.38 8.27 -2.04
N ILE A 111 -0.65 7.62 -1.49
CA ILE A 111 -0.69 6.15 -1.27
C ILE A 111 -0.42 5.38 -2.57
N LEU A 112 -1.12 5.73 -3.66
CA LEU A 112 -0.97 5.05 -4.95
C LEU A 112 0.45 5.19 -5.51
N SER A 113 1.04 6.38 -5.41
CA SER A 113 2.40 6.65 -5.87
C SER A 113 3.41 5.81 -5.08
N ILE A 114 3.28 5.75 -3.75
CA ILE A 114 4.16 4.95 -2.90
C ILE A 114 4.03 3.47 -3.21
N MET A 115 2.81 2.94 -3.33
CA MET A 115 2.60 1.53 -3.69
C MET A 115 3.18 1.20 -5.07
N TRP A 116 3.02 2.09 -6.05
CA TRP A 116 3.60 1.91 -7.37
C TRP A 116 5.13 1.81 -7.31
N HIS A 117 5.80 2.70 -6.55
CA HIS A 117 7.24 2.64 -6.40
C HIS A 117 7.71 1.39 -5.64
N CYS A 118 6.99 0.95 -4.62
CA CYS A 118 7.34 -0.24 -3.85
C CYS A 118 7.09 -1.56 -4.61
N HIS A 119 6.25 -1.55 -5.65
CA HIS A 119 5.88 -2.75 -6.40
C HIS A 119 6.46 -2.78 -7.82
N ASN A 120 6.15 -1.77 -8.64
CA ASN A 120 6.44 -1.72 -10.08
C ASN A 120 7.82 -1.16 -10.41
N SER A 121 8.45 -0.42 -9.49
CA SER A 121 9.79 0.09 -9.78
C SER A 121 10.80 -1.06 -9.94
N PRO A 122 11.95 -0.82 -10.60
CA PRO A 122 13.02 -1.82 -10.67
C PRO A 122 13.45 -2.33 -9.28
N CYS A 123 13.35 -1.48 -8.25
CA CYS A 123 13.63 -1.82 -6.86
C CYS A 123 12.45 -2.54 -6.16
N GLY A 124 11.24 -2.47 -6.74
CA GLY A 124 9.99 -3.02 -6.22
C GLY A 124 9.82 -4.52 -6.45
N GLY A 125 10.31 -5.03 -7.58
CA GLY A 125 10.47 -6.47 -7.83
C GLY A 125 9.16 -7.27 -7.98
N ASN A 126 8.01 -6.60 -8.23
CA ASN A 126 6.70 -7.21 -8.47
C ASN A 126 6.31 -8.29 -7.46
N HIS A 127 6.58 -8.03 -6.18
CA HIS A 127 6.35 -9.00 -5.12
C HIS A 127 4.89 -9.04 -4.66
N SER A 128 4.53 -10.08 -3.89
CA SER A 128 3.21 -10.21 -3.27
C SER A 128 2.84 -8.99 -2.42
N GLY A 129 1.53 -8.78 -2.20
CA GLY A 129 1.02 -7.65 -1.40
C GLY A 129 1.67 -7.54 -0.02
N ALA A 130 1.89 -8.66 0.67
CA ALA A 130 2.57 -8.66 1.97
C ALA A 130 4.03 -8.16 1.90
N ARG A 131 4.77 -8.53 0.86
CA ARG A 131 6.15 -8.04 0.64
C ARG A 131 6.16 -6.57 0.22
N THR A 132 5.19 -6.15 -0.57
CA THR A 132 5.02 -4.74 -0.94
C THR A 132 4.75 -3.89 0.30
N ALA A 133 3.83 -4.31 1.18
CA ALA A 133 3.56 -3.64 2.45
C ALA A 133 4.80 -3.59 3.36
N ALA A 134 5.57 -4.68 3.44
CA ALA A 134 6.83 -4.69 4.19
C ALA A 134 7.85 -3.67 3.65
N LYS A 135 7.96 -3.52 2.32
CA LYS A 135 8.81 -2.48 1.71
C LYS A 135 8.34 -1.08 2.06
N VAL A 136 7.04 -0.80 1.99
CA VAL A 136 6.48 0.50 2.39
C VAL A 136 6.85 0.83 3.85
N LEU A 137 6.73 -0.15 4.76
CA LEU A 137 7.12 0.02 6.15
C LEU A 137 8.63 0.23 6.32
N GLN A 138 9.46 -0.45 5.53
CA GLN A 138 10.93 -0.28 5.53
C GLN A 138 11.35 1.08 4.96
N SER A 139 10.59 1.61 4.00
CA SER A 139 10.75 2.95 3.44
C SER A 139 10.26 4.07 4.36
N GLY A 140 9.76 3.74 5.57
CA GLY A 140 9.38 4.73 6.57
C GLY A 140 7.96 5.29 6.39
N PHE A 141 7.07 4.58 5.69
CA PHE A 141 5.70 5.03 5.45
C PHE A 141 4.67 4.16 6.18
N PHE A 142 3.54 4.74 6.57
CA PHE A 142 2.45 4.03 7.24
C PHE A 142 1.08 4.67 6.94
N TRP A 143 0.06 3.82 6.79
CA TRP A 143 -1.35 4.19 6.88
C TRP A 143 -2.17 2.99 7.42
N PRO A 144 -3.38 3.19 7.95
CA PRO A 144 -4.09 2.15 8.70
C PRO A 144 -4.45 0.91 7.86
N THR A 145 -4.77 1.09 6.58
CA THR A 145 -5.20 0.04 5.64
C THR A 145 -4.07 -0.54 4.79
N LEU A 146 -2.80 -0.17 5.06
CA LEU A 146 -1.61 -0.51 4.28
C LEU A 146 -1.57 -1.94 3.71
N PHE A 147 -1.79 -2.94 4.56
CA PHE A 147 -1.72 -4.33 4.13
C PHE A 147 -2.85 -4.70 3.17
N GLN A 148 -4.07 -4.20 3.41
CA GLN A 148 -5.21 -4.47 2.55
C GLN A 148 -5.00 -3.80 1.19
N ASP A 149 -4.61 -2.52 1.19
CA ASP A 149 -4.42 -1.73 -0.02
C ASP A 149 -3.29 -2.32 -0.89
N CYS A 150 -2.19 -2.76 -0.27
CA CYS A 150 -1.11 -3.43 -1.00
C CYS A 150 -1.58 -4.77 -1.62
N VAL A 151 -2.44 -5.53 -0.93
CA VAL A 151 -2.99 -6.78 -1.48
C VAL A 151 -3.91 -6.50 -2.66
N GLU A 152 -4.78 -5.50 -2.55
CA GLU A 152 -5.68 -5.11 -3.64
C GLU A 152 -4.92 -4.55 -4.84
N PHE A 153 -3.92 -3.70 -4.59
CA PHE A 153 -3.05 -3.15 -5.62
C PHE A 153 -2.33 -4.25 -6.42
N VAL A 154 -1.71 -5.22 -5.74
CA VAL A 154 -1.01 -6.32 -6.41
C VAL A 154 -1.99 -7.25 -7.14
N LYS A 155 -3.17 -7.50 -6.58
CA LYS A 155 -4.22 -8.27 -7.27
C LYS A 155 -4.66 -7.61 -8.57
N ALA A 156 -4.66 -6.28 -8.65
CA ALA A 156 -5.03 -5.53 -9.84
C ALA A 156 -3.89 -5.38 -10.87
N CYS A 157 -2.67 -5.83 -10.55
CA CYS A 157 -1.50 -5.65 -11.41
C CYS A 157 -1.48 -6.63 -12.59
N ASP A 158 -1.57 -6.11 -13.83
CA ASP A 158 -1.60 -6.92 -15.08
C ASP A 158 -0.35 -7.81 -15.24
N SER A 159 0.84 -7.28 -14.94
CA SER A 159 2.09 -8.05 -15.06
C SER A 159 2.07 -9.26 -14.11
N CYS A 160 1.69 -9.05 -12.84
CA CYS A 160 1.55 -10.12 -11.87
C CYS A 160 0.42 -11.11 -12.20
N GLN A 161 -0.68 -10.64 -12.79
CA GLN A 161 -1.77 -11.52 -13.23
C GLN A 161 -1.32 -12.46 -14.36
N ARG A 162 -0.53 -11.97 -15.31
CA ARG A 162 -0.03 -12.77 -16.44
C ARG A 162 1.09 -13.73 -16.05
N THR A 163 1.98 -13.33 -15.13
CA THR A 163 3.12 -14.16 -14.71
C THR A 163 2.86 -14.94 -13.43
N GLY A 164 1.67 -14.83 -12.86
CA GLY A 164 1.29 -15.49 -11.62
C GLY A 164 1.44 -17.00 -11.72
N SER A 165 1.79 -17.65 -10.60
CA SER A 165 1.86 -19.10 -10.55
C SER A 165 0.47 -19.72 -10.69
N ILE A 166 0.41 -20.84 -11.42
CA ILE A 166 -0.76 -21.71 -11.50
C ILE A 166 -1.09 -22.18 -10.09
N SER A 167 -2.35 -22.04 -9.68
CA SER A 167 -2.84 -22.38 -8.35
C SER A 167 -3.80 -23.57 -8.43
N LYS A 168 -4.22 -24.10 -7.28
CA LYS A 168 -5.16 -25.24 -7.21
C LYS A 168 -6.49 -25.01 -7.94
N ARG A 169 -6.92 -23.74 -8.08
CA ARG A 169 -8.15 -23.41 -8.82
C ARG A 169 -8.02 -23.70 -10.33
N ASP A 170 -6.79 -23.75 -10.81
CA ASP A 170 -6.43 -23.95 -12.20
C ASP A 170 -6.17 -25.45 -12.49
N GLU A 171 -6.22 -26.31 -11.47
CA GLU A 171 -6.14 -27.77 -11.63
C GLU A 171 -7.42 -28.28 -12.33
N MET A 172 -7.24 -29.18 -13.30
CA MET A 172 -8.37 -29.90 -13.89
C MET A 172 -9.07 -30.75 -12.82
N PRO A 173 -10.42 -30.70 -12.73
CA PRO A 173 -11.14 -31.52 -11.77
C PRO A 173 -10.92 -33.00 -12.07
N LEU A 174 -10.51 -33.76 -11.06
CA LEU A 174 -10.44 -35.22 -11.13
C LEU A 174 -11.87 -35.77 -11.18
N GLN A 175 -12.22 -36.44 -12.28
CA GLN A 175 -13.48 -37.17 -12.38
C GLN A 175 -13.30 -38.59 -11.81
N GLY A 176 -14.35 -39.09 -11.15
CA GLY A 176 -14.38 -40.46 -10.64
C GLY A 176 -14.34 -41.50 -11.76
N MET A 177 -13.99 -42.74 -11.42
CA MET A 177 -13.99 -43.86 -12.36
C MET A 177 -15.42 -44.12 -12.85
N ILE A 178 -15.64 -43.95 -14.16
CA ILE A 178 -16.89 -44.28 -14.84
C ILE A 178 -16.77 -45.73 -15.32
N GLU A 179 -17.85 -46.51 -15.20
CA GLU A 179 -17.96 -47.82 -15.84
C GLU A 179 -18.09 -47.64 -17.35
N VAL A 180 -17.16 -48.19 -18.13
CA VAL A 180 -17.01 -47.94 -19.57
C VAL A 180 -16.86 -49.26 -20.33
N GLU A 181 -17.56 -49.38 -21.45
CA GLU A 181 -17.48 -50.51 -22.38
C GLU A 181 -16.42 -50.23 -23.48
N PRO A 182 -15.89 -51.27 -24.15
CA PRO A 182 -15.03 -51.08 -25.32
C PRO A 182 -15.64 -50.12 -26.35
N PHE A 183 -14.83 -49.20 -26.87
CA PHE A 183 -15.21 -48.14 -27.82
C PHE A 183 -15.99 -46.95 -27.26
N ASP A 184 -16.23 -46.87 -25.95
CA ASP A 184 -16.85 -45.68 -25.32
C ASP A 184 -15.90 -44.47 -25.27
N TYR A 185 -14.61 -44.72 -25.03
CA TYR A 185 -13.60 -43.67 -24.91
C TYR A 185 -12.32 -44.07 -25.65
N TRP A 186 -11.87 -43.17 -26.52
CA TRP A 186 -10.69 -43.33 -27.35
C TRP A 186 -9.87 -42.03 -27.31
N GLY A 187 -8.56 -42.17 -27.13
CA GLY A 187 -7.59 -41.08 -27.20
C GLY A 187 -7.01 -40.99 -28.60
N ILE A 188 -6.96 -39.79 -29.17
CA ILE A 188 -6.34 -39.53 -30.47
C ILE A 188 -5.17 -38.59 -30.26
N ASP A 189 -3.99 -38.96 -30.75
CA ASP A 189 -2.79 -38.13 -30.68
C ASP A 189 -1.98 -38.22 -31.98
N PHE A 190 -1.10 -37.24 -32.19
CA PHE A 190 -0.15 -37.25 -33.29
C PHE A 190 1.26 -37.46 -32.75
N MET A 191 1.93 -38.50 -33.22
CA MET A 191 3.36 -38.69 -32.97
C MET A 191 4.17 -38.11 -34.12
N GLY A 192 5.16 -37.27 -33.83
CA GLY A 192 6.11 -36.74 -34.81
C GLY A 192 6.70 -35.37 -34.45
N PRO A 193 7.47 -34.75 -35.37
CA PRO A 193 7.75 -35.24 -36.72
C PRO A 193 8.82 -36.35 -36.77
N PHE A 194 8.63 -37.33 -37.64
CA PHE A 194 9.56 -38.43 -37.96
C PHE A 194 10.21 -38.22 -39.34
N PRO A 195 11.30 -38.96 -39.67
CA PRO A 195 11.83 -38.98 -41.02
C PRO A 195 10.77 -39.33 -42.07
N SER A 196 10.78 -38.60 -43.19
CA SER A 196 9.77 -38.75 -44.24
C SER A 196 9.75 -40.16 -44.83
N SER A 197 8.58 -40.81 -44.76
CA SER A 197 8.25 -41.99 -45.56
C SER A 197 7.07 -41.64 -46.46
N HIS A 198 7.30 -41.63 -47.77
CA HIS A 198 6.28 -41.26 -48.76
C HIS A 198 5.60 -39.91 -48.47
N SER A 199 6.37 -38.89 -48.11
CA SER A 199 5.90 -37.54 -47.71
C SER A 199 5.09 -37.46 -46.41
N ASN A 200 4.95 -38.57 -45.66
CA ASN A 200 4.33 -38.58 -44.34
C ASN A 200 5.38 -38.37 -43.25
N LEU A 201 5.09 -37.47 -42.30
CA LEU A 201 5.97 -37.09 -41.18
C LEU A 201 5.38 -37.41 -39.80
N HIS A 202 4.08 -37.69 -39.72
CA HIS A 202 3.37 -37.90 -38.47
C HIS A 202 2.60 -39.21 -38.54
N ILE A 203 2.37 -39.81 -37.37
CA ILE A 203 1.51 -40.98 -37.20
C ILE A 203 0.31 -40.53 -36.37
N LEU A 204 -0.90 -40.72 -36.89
CA LEU A 204 -2.13 -40.60 -36.10
C LEU A 204 -2.27 -41.86 -35.25
N VAL A 205 -2.27 -41.69 -33.94
CA VAL A 205 -2.43 -42.77 -32.98
C VAL A 205 -3.83 -42.67 -32.40
N CYS A 206 -4.63 -43.70 -32.59
CA CYS A 206 -5.94 -43.86 -31.95
C CYS A 206 -5.85 -45.02 -30.96
N VAL A 207 -6.15 -44.77 -29.69
CA VAL A 207 -6.08 -45.80 -28.64
C VAL A 207 -7.42 -45.86 -27.91
N ASP A 208 -8.08 -47.02 -27.97
CA ASP A 208 -9.21 -47.31 -27.11
C ASP A 208 -8.71 -47.47 -25.66
N TYR A 209 -9.34 -46.79 -24.70
CA TYR A 209 -8.84 -46.80 -23.32
C TYR A 209 -9.15 -48.12 -22.57
N VAL A 210 -10.11 -48.91 -23.04
CA VAL A 210 -10.57 -50.15 -22.38
C VAL A 210 -9.81 -51.37 -22.88
N THR A 211 -9.54 -51.44 -24.18
CA THR A 211 -8.90 -52.58 -24.84
C THR A 211 -7.40 -52.40 -25.07
N LYS A 212 -6.75 -51.49 -24.34
CA LYS A 212 -5.29 -51.23 -24.47
C LYS A 212 -4.43 -52.49 -24.38
#